data_AF-A0A7L3X2Y2-F1
#
_entry.id   AF-A0A7L3X2Y2-F1
#
_cell.length_a   1.000
_cell.length_b   1.000
_cell.length_c   1.000
_cell.angle_alpha   90.00
_cell.angle_beta   90.00
_cell.angle_gamma   90.00
#
_symmetry.space_group_name_H-M   'P 1'
#
loop_
_entity.id
_entity.type
_entity.pdbx_description
1 polymer ?
#
loop_
_entity_poly.entity_id
_entity_poly.type
_entity_poly.pdbx_seq_one_letter_code
_entity_poly.pdbx_strand_id
1 'polypeptide(L)' 'LEVPGLRPAALLALGPAVLSFELPAHAASGLGVRFVRVAPPAPPPQRWVRYLTHSDSYV' A
#
# COMPACT_ATOMS: atom_id res chain seq x y z
N LEU A 1 -37.35 -8.21 -11.69
CA LEU A 1 -36.87 -7.65 -12.97
C LEU A 1 -35.40 -7.29 -12.78
N GLU A 2 -34.49 -8.25 -12.99
CA GLU A 2 -33.05 -7.94 -13.05
C GLU A 2 -32.74 -7.49 -14.48
N VAL A 3 -32.18 -6.29 -14.64
CA VAL A 3 -31.75 -5.77 -15.93
C VAL A 3 -30.36 -6.34 -16.22
N PRO A 4 -30.17 -7.16 -17.28
CA PRO A 4 -28.87 -7.74 -17.60
C PRO A 4 -27.84 -6.63 -17.84
N GLY A 5 -26.78 -6.60 -17.04
CA GLY A 5 -25.67 -5.63 -17.17
C GLY A 5 -25.57 -4.59 -16.05
N LEU A 6 -26.60 -4.41 -15.23
CA LEU A 6 -26.50 -3.58 -14.02
C LEU A 6 -26.11 -4.45 -12.83
N ARG A 7 -24.92 -4.21 -12.27
CA ARG A 7 -24.50 -4.84 -11.01
C ARG A 7 -25.51 -4.45 -9.92
N PRO A 8 -25.86 -5.35 -8.98
CA PRO A 8 -26.80 -5.04 -7.90
C PRO A 8 -26.48 -3.74 -7.14
N ALA A 9 -25.20 -3.42 -6.94
CA ALA A 9 -24.76 -2.15 -6.36
C ALA A 9 -25.18 -0.91 -7.17
N ALA A 10 -25.18 -1.00 -8.50
CA ALA A 10 -25.62 0.08 -9.38
C ALA A 10 -27.14 0.30 -9.31
N LEU A 11 -27.92 -0.76 -9.12
CA LEU A 11 -29.38 -0.66 -8.87
C LEU A 11 -29.68 0.01 -7.52
N LEU A 12 -28.78 -0.14 -6.54
CA LEU A 12 -28.88 0.49 -5.21
C LEU A 12 -28.20 1.87 -5.15
N ALA A 13 -27.66 2.36 -6.27
CA ALA A 13 -26.86 3.59 -6.34
C ALA A 13 -25.71 3.65 -5.31
N LEU A 14 -25.20 2.49 -4.89
CA LEU A 14 -24.10 2.41 -3.95
C LEU A 14 -22.79 2.75 -4.67
N GLY A 15 -22.06 3.73 -4.12
CA GLY A 15 -20.70 4.02 -4.54
C GLY A 15 -19.74 2.86 -4.24
N PRO A 16 -18.52 2.89 -4.80
CA PRO A 16 -17.52 1.86 -4.53
C PRO A 16 -17.10 1.85 -3.05
N ALA A 17 -16.68 0.68 -2.58
CA ALA A 17 -16.20 0.52 -1.21
C ALA A 17 -14.77 1.03 -1.10
N VAL A 18 -14.55 2.02 -0.24
CA VAL A 18 -13.22 2.56 0.03
C VAL A 18 -12.60 1.79 1.20
N LEU A 19 -11.37 1.31 1.01
CA LEU A 19 -10.63 0.59 2.06
C LEU A 19 -9.46 1.41 2.58
N SER A 20 -9.41 1.55 3.91
CA SER A 20 -8.28 2.15 4.62
C SER A 20 -7.51 1.08 5.38
N PHE A 21 -6.21 0.92 5.11
CA PHE A 21 -5.37 -0.09 5.77
C PHE A 21 -3.90 0.29 5.82
N GLU A 22 -3.16 -0.41 6.68
CA GLU A 22 -1.71 -0.42 6.75
C GLU A 22 -1.17 -1.85 6.78
N LEU A 23 -0.08 -2.09 6.04
CA LEU A 23 0.65 -3.36 6.02
C LEU A 23 2.09 -3.12 6.47
N PRO A 24 2.40 -3.41 7.76
CA PRO A 24 3.75 -3.36 8.28
C PRO A 24 4.66 -4.40 7.62
N ALA A 25 5.95 -4.09 7.50
CA ALA A 25 6.97 -4.98 6.94
C ALA A 25 6.68 -5.47 5.51
N HIS A 26 5.81 -4.77 4.77
CA HIS A 26 5.44 -5.09 3.39
C HIS A 26 5.56 -3.86 2.48
N ALA A 27 6.13 -4.05 1.30
CA ALA A 27 6.23 -3.04 0.24
C ALA A 27 5.50 -3.55 -1.01
N ALA A 28 4.31 -3.02 -1.29
CA ALA A 28 3.48 -3.45 -2.43
C ALA A 28 4.15 -3.23 -3.79
N SER A 29 5.12 -2.31 -3.89
CA SER A 29 5.92 -2.10 -5.10
C SER A 29 6.98 -3.17 -5.35
N GLY A 30 7.23 -4.07 -4.39
CA GLY A 30 8.36 -4.99 -4.43
C GLY A 30 9.72 -4.32 -4.18
N LEU A 31 9.76 -3.05 -3.77
CA LEU A 31 11.00 -2.32 -3.51
C LEU A 31 11.77 -2.93 -2.32
N GLY A 32 13.01 -3.34 -2.57
CA GLY A 32 13.95 -3.80 -1.55
C GLY A 32 15.21 -2.94 -1.50
N VAL A 33 15.48 -2.33 -0.35
CA VAL A 33 16.73 -1.60 -0.08
C VAL A 33 17.89 -2.61 -0.01
N ARG A 34 18.82 -2.56 -0.98
CA ARG A 34 19.96 -3.49 -1.04
C ARG A 34 21.15 -3.08 -0.18
N PHE A 35 21.46 -1.78 -0.15
CA PHE A 35 22.55 -1.25 0.66
C PHE A 35 22.30 0.23 1.00
N VAL A 36 22.80 0.64 2.15
CA VAL A 36 22.91 2.04 2.58
C VAL A 36 24.39 2.33 2.80
N ARG A 37 24.94 3.30 2.06
CA ARG A 37 26.33 3.73 2.21
C ARG A 37 26.38 4.96 3.10
N VAL A 38 27.26 4.92 4.10
CA VAL A 38 27.53 6.04 5.00
C VAL A 38 28.99 6.44 4.78
N ALA A 39 29.23 7.71 4.47
CA ALA A 39 30.57 8.22 4.22
C ALA A 39 31.38 8.32 5.53
N PRO A 40 32.70 8.09 5.49
CA PRO A 40 33.56 8.30 6.65
C PRO A 40 33.69 9.80 7.02
N PRO A 41 34.10 10.14 8.26
CA PRO A 41 34.45 9.25 9.37
C PRO A 41 33.23 9.01 10.27
N ALA A 42 32.60 7.84 10.18
CA ALA A 42 31.50 7.46 11.07
C ALA A 42 31.86 6.16 11.82
N PRO A 43 31.61 6.06 13.14
CA PRO A 43 31.61 4.76 13.84
C PRO A 43 30.62 3.81 13.15
N PRO A 44 30.72 2.47 13.33
CA PRO A 44 29.87 1.51 12.63
C PRO A 44 28.40 1.93 12.73
N PRO A 45 27.80 2.42 11.62
CA PRO A 45 26.51 3.08 11.72
C PRO A 45 25.44 2.02 11.92
N GLN A 46 24.57 2.21 12.90
CA GLN A 46 23.35 1.40 12.99
C GLN A 46 22.49 1.66 11.75
N ARG A 47 21.97 0.59 11.15
CA ARG A 47 21.18 0.66 9.91
C ARG A 47 19.84 -0.02 10.17
N TRP A 48 18.77 0.71 9.93
CA TRP A 48 17.41 0.24 10.12
C TRP A 48 16.60 0.55 8.87
N VAL A 49 15.75 -0.39 8.48
CA VAL A 49 14.78 -0.21 7.38
C VAL A 49 13.43 -0.68 7.87
N ARG A 50 12.39 0.10 7.58
CA ARG A 50 11.00 -0.28 7.81
C ARG A 50 10.23 -0.07 6.51
N TYR A 51 9.51 -1.10 6.09
CA TYR A 51 8.54 -1.01 5.00
C TYR A 51 7.15 -0.84 5.59
N LEU A 52 6.36 0.03 4.97
CA LEU A 52 4.95 0.25 5.29
C LEU A 52 4.21 0.51 3.98
N THR A 53 3.20 -0.29 3.70
CA THR A 53 2.23 0.00 2.64
C THR A 53 0.99 0.55 3.29
N HIS A 54 0.48 1.69 2.80
CA HIS A 54 -0.80 2.24 3.22
C HIS A 54 -1.71 2.39 2.01
N SER A 55 -3.01 2.29 2.23
CA SER A 55 -4.02 2.65 1.24
C SER A 55 -3.97 4.15 0.95
N ASP A 56 -4.02 4.51 -0.33
CA ASP A 56 -4.32 5.87 -0.78
C ASP A 56 -5.73 5.87 -1.41
N SER A 57 -5.85 5.98 -2.74
CA SER A 57 -7.11 5.72 -3.45
C SER A 57 -7.31 4.22 -3.70
N TYR A 58 -7.74 3.48 -2.67
CA TYR A 58 -8.14 2.07 -2.80
C TYR A 58 -9.67 1.96 -2.84
N VAL A 59 -10.21 1.98 -4.06
CA VAL A 59 -11.64 2.07 -4.41
C VAL A 59 -12.05 0.91 -5.30
#